data_AF-A0A4R1BMV5-F1
#
_entry.id   AF-A0A4R1BMV5-F1
#
_cell.length_a   1.000
_cell.length_b   1.000
_cell.length_c   1.000
_cell.angle_alpha   90.00
_cell.angle_beta   90.00
_cell.angle_gamma   90.00
#
_symmetry.space_group_name_H-M   'P 1'
#
loop_
_entity.id
_entity.type
_entity.pdbx_description
1 polymer ?
#
loop_
_entity_poly.entity_id
_entity_poly.type
_entity_poly.pdbx_seq_one_letter_code
_entity_poly.pdbx_strand_id
1 'polypeptide(L)'
;MVIVGAGDGALSPEVTHISWGRLEAGGRVFKDARLYPGGAREWDWNETGTRHEPGIRPADVEELLARGARVVVLSRGFYGRLRVMPETLELLARRGVRAHVLRTEEAVRLYNELRRKEPAGALVHTTC
;
A
#
# COMPACT_ATOMS: atom_id res chain seq x y z
N MET A 1 16.10 -27.18 -23.44
CA MET A 1 16.28 -25.75 -23.11
C MET A 1 14.94 -25.22 -22.67
N VAL A 2 14.66 -25.29 -21.37
CA VAL A 2 13.40 -24.79 -20.81
C VAL A 2 13.64 -23.31 -20.56
N ILE A 3 12.98 -22.45 -21.33
CA ILE A 3 12.95 -21.02 -21.02
C ILE A 3 12.04 -20.89 -19.79
N VAL A 4 12.63 -20.97 -18.60
CA VAL A 4 12.01 -20.44 -17.39
C VAL A 4 11.99 -18.93 -17.57
N GLY A 5 10.86 -18.40 -18.04
CA GLY A 5 10.58 -16.98 -17.94
C GLY A 5 10.68 -16.61 -16.46
N ALA A 6 11.62 -15.74 -16.12
CA ALA A 6 11.57 -15.00 -14.87
C ALA A 6 10.18 -14.38 -14.80
N GLY A 7 9.39 -14.72 -13.78
CA GLY A 7 8.02 -14.24 -13.67
C GLY A 7 7.99 -12.74 -13.86
N ASP A 8 7.31 -12.26 -14.91
CA ASP A 8 7.13 -10.85 -15.17
C ASP A 8 6.55 -10.24 -13.90
N GLY A 9 7.38 -9.51 -13.16
CA GLY A 9 6.98 -8.85 -11.92
C GLY A 9 5.89 -7.85 -12.28
N ALA A 10 4.63 -8.27 -12.18
CA ALA A 10 3.51 -7.49 -12.63
C ALA A 10 3.57 -6.11 -11.96
N LEU A 11 3.50 -5.06 -12.78
CA LEU A 11 3.72 -3.70 -12.32
C LEU A 11 2.70 -3.34 -11.24
N SER A 12 3.12 -2.60 -10.22
CA SER A 12 2.18 -2.01 -9.27
C SER A 12 1.34 -0.95 -10.00
N PRO A 13 0.01 -0.90 -9.77
CA PRO A 13 -0.89 -0.01 -10.53
C PRO A 13 -0.61 1.45 -10.22
N GLU A 14 -0.71 2.33 -11.22
CA GLU A 14 -0.69 3.78 -11.00
C GLU A 14 -1.96 4.25 -10.29
N VAL A 15 -1.81 5.21 -9.37
CA VAL A 15 -2.93 5.99 -8.82
C VAL A 15 -3.14 7.21 -9.72
N THR A 16 -4.27 7.26 -10.43
CA THR A 16 -4.59 8.32 -11.40
C THR A 16 -5.41 9.45 -10.79
N HIS A 17 -6.13 9.17 -9.70
CA HIS A 17 -6.93 10.17 -9.01
C HIS A 17 -6.99 9.89 -7.50
N ILE A 18 -6.99 10.97 -6.70
CA ILE A 18 -7.14 10.94 -5.25
C ILE A 18 -7.95 12.15 -4.78
N SER A 19 -8.98 11.90 -3.98
CA SER A 19 -9.80 12.92 -3.32
C SER A 19 -10.42 12.35 -2.05
N TRP A 20 -11.13 13.18 -1.28
CA TRP A 20 -11.72 12.75 -0.02
C TRP A 20 -12.73 11.61 -0.24
N GLY A 21 -12.43 10.43 0.32
CA GLY A 21 -13.28 9.24 0.19
C GLY A 21 -13.21 8.53 -1.16
N ARG A 22 -12.24 8.88 -2.03
CA ARG A 22 -12.12 8.29 -3.37
C ARG A 22 -10.67 8.16 -3.82
N LEU A 23 -10.32 6.97 -4.31
CA LEU A 23 -9.06 6.68 -5.00
C LEU A 23 -9.34 5.92 -6.30
N GLU A 24 -8.60 6.26 -7.36
CA GLU A 24 -8.62 5.52 -8.62
C GLU A 24 -7.25 4.94 -8.92
N ALA A 25 -7.18 3.62 -9.10
CA ALA A 25 -5.94 2.93 -9.44
C ALA A 25 -6.22 1.68 -10.28
N GLY A 26 -5.38 1.44 -11.30
CA GLY A 26 -5.50 0.26 -12.16
C GLY A 26 -6.87 0.13 -12.84
N GLY A 27 -7.50 1.25 -13.21
CA GLY A 27 -8.83 1.28 -13.84
C GLY A 27 -9.99 0.98 -12.90
N ARG A 28 -9.77 0.98 -11.57
CA ARG A 28 -10.78 0.70 -10.55
C ARG A 28 -10.89 1.86 -9.56
N VAL A 29 -12.08 2.01 -8.97
CA VAL A 29 -12.40 3.02 -7.95
C VAL A 29 -12.51 2.34 -6.59
N PHE A 30 -11.95 2.96 -5.56
CA PHE A 30 -11.94 2.48 -4.18
C PHE A 30 -12.27 3.62 -3.21
N LYS A 31 -12.79 3.29 -2.02
CA LYS A 31 -12.79 4.25 -0.92
C LYS A 31 -11.40 4.25 -0.28
N ASP A 32 -10.93 3.13 0.22
CA ASP A 32 -9.55 2.92 0.68
C ASP A 32 -8.95 1.74 -0.08
N ALA A 33 -7.64 1.73 -0.34
CA ALA A 33 -7.04 0.72 -1.22
C ALA A 33 -5.77 0.08 -0.68
N ARG A 34 -5.65 -1.23 -0.93
CA ARG A 34 -4.39 -1.97 -0.95
C ARG A 34 -3.88 -2.01 -2.38
N LEU A 35 -2.69 -1.48 -2.62
CA LEU A 35 -2.00 -1.51 -3.91
C LEU A 35 -0.78 -2.42 -3.79
N TYR A 36 -0.51 -3.23 -4.79
CA TYR A 36 0.62 -4.17 -4.79
C TYR A 36 1.03 -4.53 -6.22
N PRO A 37 2.21 -5.15 -6.41
CA PRO A 37 2.61 -5.65 -7.73
C PRO A 37 1.54 -6.57 -8.31
N GLY A 38 1.03 -6.21 -9.49
CA GLY A 38 0.00 -6.96 -10.20
C GLY A 38 -1.45 -6.64 -9.82
N GLY A 39 -1.73 -5.66 -8.95
CA GLY A 39 -3.10 -5.21 -8.78
C GLY A 39 -3.40 -4.31 -7.60
N ALA A 40 -4.71 -4.13 -7.38
CA ALA A 40 -5.26 -3.35 -6.27
C ALA A 40 -6.55 -4.01 -5.78
N ARG A 41 -6.89 -3.80 -4.51
CA ARG A 41 -8.22 -4.11 -3.97
C ARG A 41 -8.62 -3.13 -2.87
N GLU A 42 -9.90 -3.15 -2.51
CA GLU A 42 -10.42 -2.37 -1.39
C GLU A 42 -9.68 -2.75 -0.09
N TRP A 43 -9.39 -1.74 0.73
CA TRP A 43 -8.88 -1.95 2.07
C TRP A 43 -10.02 -1.81 3.08
N ASP A 44 -10.71 -2.93 3.32
CA ASP A 44 -11.68 -3.02 4.41
C ASP A 44 -10.96 -3.22 5.75
N TRP A 45 -11.10 -2.25 6.65
CA TRP A 45 -10.49 -2.28 7.98
C TRP A 45 -11.07 -3.37 8.89
N ASN A 46 -12.25 -3.91 8.57
CA ASN A 46 -12.85 -5.00 9.34
C ASN A 46 -12.12 -6.33 9.15
N GLU A 47 -11.39 -6.53 8.04
CA GLU A 47 -10.62 -7.75 7.80
C GLU A 47 -9.51 -7.97 8.84
N THR A 48 -8.92 -6.88 9.34
CA THR A 48 -7.75 -6.91 10.21
C THR A 48 -8.02 -6.28 11.58
N GLY A 49 -9.14 -5.58 11.72
CA GLY A 49 -9.51 -4.81 12.93
C GLY A 49 -8.83 -3.44 13.00
N THR A 50 -8.38 -2.89 11.88
CA THR A 50 -7.75 -1.56 11.84
C THR A 50 -8.74 -0.48 12.27
N ARG A 51 -8.22 0.48 13.04
CA ARG A 51 -8.91 1.65 13.57
C ARG A 51 -7.90 2.79 13.59
N HIS A 52 -8.35 4.03 13.75
CA HIS A 52 -7.44 5.18 13.90
C HIS A 52 -6.37 4.96 14.98
N GLU A 53 -6.76 4.30 16.08
CA GLU A 53 -5.89 3.82 17.15
C GLU A 53 -6.31 2.38 17.49
N PRO A 54 -5.39 1.39 17.50
CA PRO A 54 -3.93 1.53 17.49
C PRO A 54 -3.31 1.84 16.11
N GLY A 55 -4.07 1.77 15.02
CA GLY A 55 -3.59 2.09 13.67
C GLY A 55 -3.49 0.90 12.72
N ILE A 56 -2.74 1.08 11.65
CA ILE A 56 -2.42 0.07 10.64
C ILE A 56 -1.71 -1.12 11.29
N ARG A 57 -2.23 -2.32 11.04
CA ARG A 57 -1.82 -3.59 11.67
C ARG A 57 -0.87 -4.39 10.80
N PRO A 58 -0.09 -5.33 11.38
CA PRO A 58 0.76 -6.24 10.60
C PRO A 58 -0.02 -7.01 9.54
N ALA A 59 -1.24 -7.44 9.86
CA ALA A 59 -2.10 -8.17 8.94
C ALA A 59 -2.53 -7.34 7.70
N ASP A 60 -2.52 -6.00 7.76
CA ASP A 60 -2.86 -5.17 6.60
C ASP A 60 -1.78 -5.23 5.51
N VAL A 61 -0.52 -5.45 5.89
CA VAL A 61 0.62 -5.43 4.96
C VAL A 61 1.05 -6.82 4.47
N GLU A 62 0.57 -7.90 5.08
CA GLU A 62 0.96 -9.27 4.70
C GLU A 62 0.63 -9.59 3.24
N GLU A 63 -0.50 -9.11 2.72
CA GLU A 63 -0.83 -9.31 1.30
C GLU A 63 0.13 -8.57 0.36
N LEU A 64 0.52 -7.34 0.71
CA LEU A 64 1.48 -6.57 -0.08
C LEU A 64 2.83 -7.31 -0.13
N LEU A 65 3.26 -7.88 1.00
CA LEU A 65 4.46 -8.71 1.11
C LEU A 65 4.33 -10.00 0.28
N ALA A 66 3.21 -10.72 0.40
CA ALA A 66 2.95 -11.95 -0.36
C ALA A 66 2.90 -11.71 -1.88
N ARG A 67 2.48 -10.51 -2.30
CA ARG A 67 2.48 -10.07 -3.71
C ARG A 67 3.85 -9.54 -4.17
N GLY A 68 4.87 -9.57 -3.32
CA GLY A 68 6.25 -9.26 -3.69
C GLY A 68 6.64 -7.79 -3.59
N ALA A 69 5.91 -6.96 -2.83
CA ALA A 69 6.32 -5.58 -2.58
C ALA A 69 7.69 -5.52 -1.88
N ARG A 70 8.61 -4.71 -2.41
CA ARG A 70 9.95 -4.43 -1.86
C ARG A 70 10.05 -3.08 -1.15
N VAL A 71 9.07 -2.23 -1.39
CA VAL A 71 8.83 -0.98 -0.67
C VAL A 71 7.34 -0.84 -0.40
N VAL A 72 6.97 -0.36 0.79
CA VAL A 72 5.58 -0.16 1.22
C VAL A 72 5.37 1.28 1.65
N VAL A 73 4.35 1.93 1.08
CA VAL A 73 3.92 3.27 1.49
C VAL A 73 2.63 3.18 2.29
N LEU A 74 2.64 3.69 3.51
CA LEU A 74 1.53 3.70 4.46
C LEU A 74 0.96 5.11 4.56
N SER A 75 -0.24 5.31 3.99
CA SER A 75 -0.99 6.55 4.15
C SER A 75 -1.68 6.59 5.51
N ARG A 76 -1.59 7.74 6.17
CA ARG A 76 -2.27 8.04 7.45
C ARG A 76 -3.57 8.84 7.29
N GLY A 77 -4.08 8.99 6.07
CA GLY A 77 -5.17 9.92 5.77
C GLY A 77 -4.66 11.32 5.39
N PHE A 78 -5.55 12.14 4.82
CA PHE A 78 -5.28 13.53 4.43
C PHE A 78 -4.83 14.37 5.62
N TYR A 79 -5.39 14.10 6.80
CA TYR A 79 -5.04 14.79 8.05
C TYR A 79 -4.09 13.99 8.95
N GLY A 80 -3.63 12.83 8.49
CA GLY A 80 -2.67 12.02 9.22
C GLY A 80 -3.19 11.43 10.54
N ARG A 81 -4.50 11.22 10.70
CA ARG A 81 -5.07 10.76 11.99
C ARG A 81 -4.95 9.26 12.20
N LEU A 82 -4.88 8.48 11.13
CA LEU A 82 -4.62 7.04 11.24
C LEU A 82 -3.19 6.80 11.75
N ARG A 83 -3.06 6.09 12.87
CA ARG A 83 -1.75 5.68 13.39
C ARG A 83 -1.21 4.46 12.64
N VAL A 84 0.05 4.12 12.90
CA VAL A 84 0.67 2.87 12.45
C VAL A 84 1.20 2.17 13.69
N MET A 85 0.89 0.89 13.85
CA MET A 85 1.44 0.09 14.93
C MET A 85 2.97 -0.09 14.74
N PRO A 86 3.79 0.06 15.80
CA PRO A 86 5.22 -0.25 15.73
C PRO A 86 5.51 -1.64 15.16
N GLU A 87 4.69 -2.63 15.53
CA GLU A 87 4.79 -4.02 15.08
C GLU A 87 4.64 -4.16 13.56
N THR A 88 3.87 -3.29 12.93
CA THR A 88 3.73 -3.24 11.46
C THR A 88 5.05 -2.81 10.82
N LEU A 89 5.69 -1.77 11.37
CA LEU A 89 6.98 -1.29 10.88
C LEU A 89 8.09 -2.31 11.14
N GLU A 90 8.08 -2.96 12.31
CA GLU A 90 9.00 -4.04 12.63
C GLU A 90 8.86 -5.23 11.69
N LEU A 91 7.63 -5.65 11.36
CA LEU A 91 7.39 -6.73 10.40
C LEU A 91 8.01 -6.40 9.04
N LEU A 92 7.74 -5.19 8.52
CA LEU A 92 8.31 -4.73 7.24
C LEU A 92 9.84 -4.73 7.29
N ALA A 93 10.43 -4.19 8.37
CA ALA A 93 11.87 -4.15 8.56
C ALA A 93 12.50 -5.55 8.63
N ARG A 94 11.91 -6.49 9.40
CA ARG A 94 12.36 -7.88 9.51
C ARG A 94 12.31 -8.62 8.17
N ARG A 95 11.37 -8.24 7.29
CA ARG A 95 11.25 -8.78 5.93
C ARG A 95 12.15 -8.06 4.91
N GLY A 96 12.97 -7.10 5.35
CA GLY A 96 13.85 -6.32 4.48
C GLY A 96 13.12 -5.35 3.54
N VAL A 97 11.87 -5.01 3.88
CA VAL A 97 11.01 -4.13 3.07
C VAL A 97 11.02 -2.73 3.65
N ARG A 98 11.37 -1.75 2.82
CA ARG A 98 11.41 -0.33 3.25
C ARG A 98 9.98 0.19 3.42
N ALA A 99 9.74 0.91 4.50
CA ALA A 99 8.46 1.52 4.81
C ALA A 99 8.53 3.06 4.77
N HIS A 100 7.53 3.69 4.17
CA HIS A 100 7.33 5.14 4.23
C HIS A 100 5.97 5.44 4.85
N VAL A 101 5.91 6.31 5.86
CA VAL A 101 4.66 6.67 6.54
C VAL A 101 4.38 8.15 6.31
N LEU A 102 3.31 8.46 5.60
CA LEU A 102 3.04 9.81 5.07
C LEU A 102 1.54 10.14 5.14
N ARG A 103 1.19 11.41 4.94
CA ARG A 103 -0.20 11.80 4.64
C ARG A 103 -0.57 11.40 3.21
N THR A 104 -1.87 11.25 2.94
CA THR A 104 -2.38 10.66 1.68
C THR A 104 -1.78 11.26 0.41
N GLU A 105 -1.71 12.58 0.30
CA GLU A 105 -1.21 13.23 -0.91
C GLU A 105 0.28 12.94 -1.16
N GLU A 106 1.08 13.04 -0.09
CA GLU A 106 2.52 12.75 -0.12
C GLU A 106 2.79 11.25 -0.36
N ALA A 107 1.96 10.39 0.26
CA ALA A 107 2.00 8.94 0.09
C ALA A 107 1.74 8.54 -1.36
N VAL A 108 0.67 9.07 -1.98
CA VAL A 108 0.31 8.76 -3.37
C VAL A 108 1.38 9.25 -4.34
N ARG A 109 1.92 10.46 -4.14
CA ARG A 109 3.03 10.98 -4.95
C ARG A 109 4.25 10.06 -4.89
N LEU A 110 4.70 9.73 -3.68
CA LEU A 110 5.87 8.87 -3.48
C LEU A 110 5.64 7.46 -4.04
N TYR A 111 4.46 6.88 -3.83
CA TYR A 111 4.10 5.57 -4.38
C TYR A 111 4.19 5.55 -5.92
N ASN A 112 3.63 6.56 -6.60
CA ASN A 112 3.68 6.66 -8.06
C ASN A 112 5.11 6.82 -8.59
N GLU A 113 6.01 7.46 -7.84
CA GLU A 113 7.43 7.52 -8.17
C GLU A 113 8.14 6.17 -7.96
N LEU A 114 7.88 5.50 -6.84
CA LEU A 114 8.53 4.24 -6.46
C LEU A 114 8.11 3.08 -7.35
N ARG A 115 6.83 2.98 -7.73
CA ARG A 115 6.32 1.91 -8.61
C ARG A 115 6.98 1.87 -9.98
N ARG A 116 7.63 2.97 -10.39
CA ARG A 116 8.43 3.06 -11.64
C ARG A 116 9.82 2.44 -11.51
N LYS A 117 10.30 2.23 -10.29
CA LYS A 117 11.68 1.83 -9.98
C LYS A 117 11.75 0.43 -9.41
N GLU A 118 10.77 0.01 -8.64
CA GLU A 118 10.75 -1.29 -7.96
C GLU A 118 9.31 -1.75 -7.64
N PRO A 119 9.10 -3.03 -7.28
CA PRO A 119 7.79 -3.54 -6.85
C PRO A 119 7.31 -2.81 -5.60
N ALA A 120 6.34 -1.90 -5.75
CA ALA A 120 5.83 -1.08 -4.67
C ALA A 120 4.47 -1.57 -4.18
N GLY A 121 4.24 -1.54 -2.88
CA GLY A 121 2.93 -1.71 -2.27
C GLY A 121 2.49 -0.42 -1.57
N ALA A 122 1.19 -0.23 -1.40
CA ALA A 122 0.67 0.85 -0.57
C ALA A 122 -0.64 0.49 0.13
N LEU A 123 -0.82 1.05 1.32
CA LEU A 123 -2.13 1.15 1.98
C LEU A 123 -2.54 2.61 1.94
N VAL A 124 -3.62 2.91 1.23
CA VAL A 124 -4.08 4.28 1.00
C VAL A 124 -5.42 4.50 1.69
N HIS A 125 -5.39 5.22 2.81
CA HIS A 125 -6.57 5.80 3.44
C HIS A 125 -6.90 7.15 2.79
N THR A 126 -8.15 7.39 2.40
CA THR A 126 -8.57 8.58 1.63
C THR A 126 -9.39 9.58 2.44
N THR A 127 -9.47 9.41 3.77
CA THR A 127 -10.15 10.38 4.65
C THR A 127 -9.21 10.86 5.76
N CYS A 128 -9.61 10.85 7.03
CA CYS A 128 -8.86 11.45 8.13
C CYS A 128 -7.84 10.52 8.78
#